data_AF-A0A2E5X5V4-F1
#
_entry.id   AF-A0A2E5X5V4-F1
#
_cell.length_a   1.000
_cell.length_b   1.000
_cell.length_c   1.000
_cell.angle_alpha   90.00
_cell.angle_beta   90.00
_cell.angle_gamma   90.00
#
_symmetry.space_group_name_H-M   'P 1'
#
loop_
_entity.id
_entity.type
_entity.pdbx_description
1 polymer ?
#
loop_
_entity_poly.entity_id
_entity_poly.type
_entity_poly.pdbx_seq_one_letter_code
_entity_poly.pdbx_strand_id
1 'polypeptide(L)'
;MEKSTTIQPERRIIHQTNNFLTLCLAHGELALEAEDDGERVEALATILEGAREMADWLLSQRRTLEAVRRGEQRPLPPLEADGI
;
A
#
# COMPACT_ATOMS: atom_id res chain seq x y z
N MET A 1 -31.16 5.59 1.71
CA MET A 1 -29.96 6.35 1.29
C MET A 1 -28.76 5.46 1.57
N GLU A 2 -28.45 4.58 0.63
CA GLU A 2 -27.33 3.63 0.76
C GLU A 2 -26.03 4.41 0.69
N LYS A 3 -25.26 4.40 1.79
CA LYS A 3 -23.88 4.89 1.78
C LYS A 3 -23.11 3.94 0.87
N SER A 4 -22.96 4.31 -0.41
CA SER A 4 -22.04 3.65 -1.32
C SER A 4 -20.65 3.67 -0.68
N THR A 5 -20.29 2.55 -0.05
CA THR A 5 -18.95 2.27 0.47
C THR A 5 -18.04 1.93 -0.70
N THR A 6 -17.94 2.85 -1.65
CA THR A 6 -16.89 2.80 -2.66
C THR A 6 -15.60 3.04 -1.89
N ILE A 7 -14.88 1.96 -1.55
CA ILE A 7 -13.54 2.07 -0.98
C ILE A 7 -12.74 2.89 -1.99
N GLN A 8 -12.40 4.13 -1.62
CA GLN A 8 -11.59 5.01 -2.45
C GLN A 8 -10.29 4.25 -2.76
N PRO A 9 -9.91 4.11 -4.04
CA PRO A 9 -8.77 3.30 -4.45
C PRO A 9 -7.48 3.68 -3.70
N GLU A 10 -7.30 4.96 -3.38
CA GLU A 10 -6.23 5.48 -2.51
C GLU A 10 -6.19 4.82 -1.13
N ARG A 11 -7.34 4.71 -0.46
CA ARG A 11 -7.43 4.08 0.87
C ARG A 11 -7.03 2.62 0.82
N ARG A 12 -7.41 1.90 -0.25
CA ARG A 12 -7.02 0.50 -0.44
C ARG A 12 -5.51 0.36 -0.67
N ILE A 13 -4.92 1.27 -1.45
CA ILE A 13 -3.47 1.31 -1.69
C ILE A 13 -2.71 1.55 -0.39
N ILE A 14 -3.10 2.56 0.38
CA ILE A 14 -2.47 2.87 1.68
C ILE A 14 -2.57 1.65 2.61
N HIS A 15 -3.74 1.04 2.71
CA HIS A 15 -3.94 -0.13 3.56
C HIS A 15 -3.03 -1.30 3.16
N GLN A 16 -2.95 -1.62 1.86
CA GLN A 16 -2.11 -2.73 1.40
C GLN A 16 -0.62 -2.46 1.65
N THR A 17 -0.16 -1.23 1.39
CA THR A 17 1.21 -0.81 1.69
C THR A 17 1.52 -0.92 3.18
N ASN A 18 0.62 -0.44 4.04
CA ASN A 18 0.80 -0.52 5.49
C ASN A 18 0.89 -1.96 5.97
N ASN A 19 0.03 -2.86 5.46
CA ASN A 19 0.09 -4.27 5.81
C ASN A 19 1.43 -4.91 5.43
N PHE A 20 1.94 -4.61 4.23
CA PHE A 20 3.24 -5.09 3.80
C PHE A 20 4.38 -4.55 4.67
N LEU A 21 4.36 -3.26 5.03
CA LEU A 21 5.35 -2.67 5.93
C LEU A 21 5.30 -3.29 7.32
N THR A 22 4.12 -3.57 7.87
CA THR A 22 3.96 -4.28 9.15
C THR A 22 4.60 -5.66 9.10
N LEU A 23 4.39 -6.41 8.02
CA LEU A 23 5.04 -7.72 7.81
C LEU A 23 6.58 -7.56 7.78
N CYS A 24 7.10 -6.62 7.01
CA CYS A 24 8.54 -6.37 6.93
C CYS A 24 9.17 -6.00 8.27
N LEU A 25 8.51 -5.15 9.04
CA LEU A 25 9.01 -4.73 10.36
C LEU A 25 9.01 -5.90 11.35
N ALA A 26 7.89 -6.61 11.46
CA ALA A 26 7.78 -7.74 12.39
C ALA A 26 8.79 -8.84 12.08
N HIS A 27 8.87 -9.29 10.82
CA HIS A 27 9.82 -10.34 10.45
C HIS A 27 11.27 -9.84 10.38
N GLY A 28 11.49 -8.55 10.14
CA GLY A 28 12.81 -7.96 10.20
C GLY A 28 13.37 -7.97 11.62
N GLU A 29 12.55 -7.60 12.61
CA GLU A 29 12.89 -7.69 14.03
C GLU A 29 13.17 -9.14 14.43
N LEU A 30 12.29 -10.08 14.06
CA LEU A 30 12.51 -11.52 14.31
C LEU A 30 13.83 -12.02 13.72
N ALA A 31 14.17 -11.62 12.48
CA ALA A 31 15.41 -12.04 11.84
C ALA A 31 16.67 -11.48 12.54
N LEU A 32 16.58 -10.28 13.13
CA LEU A 32 17.68 -9.67 13.88
C LEU A 32 17.86 -10.29 15.26
N GLU A 33 16.78 -10.72 15.89
CA GLU A 33 16.76 -11.34 17.22
C GLU A 33 17.01 -12.86 17.18
N ALA A 34 16.88 -13.50 16.01
CA ALA A 34 17.05 -14.93 15.83
C ALA A 34 18.44 -15.44 16.27
N GLU A 35 18.42 -16.38 17.23
CA GLU A 35 19.61 -17.05 17.77
C GLU A 35 20.14 -18.15 16.84
N ASP A 36 19.26 -18.74 16.02
CA ASP A 36 19.63 -19.72 15.00
C ASP A 36 19.39 -19.25 13.56
N ASP A 37 20.16 -19.81 12.64
CA ASP A 37 20.10 -19.45 11.23
C ASP A 37 18.81 -19.91 10.54
N GLY A 38 18.13 -20.94 11.06
CA GLY A 38 16.85 -21.43 10.52
C GLY A 38 15.73 -20.42 10.72
N GLU A 39 15.54 -19.94 11.96
CA GLU A 39 14.58 -18.89 12.30
C GLU A 39 14.85 -17.61 11.52
N ARG A 40 16.13 -17.21 11.39
CA ARG A 40 16.52 -16.05 10.59
C ARG A 40 16.14 -16.23 9.12
N VAL A 41 16.43 -17.39 8.54
CA VAL A 41 16.12 -17.68 7.13
C VAL A 41 14.61 -17.70 6.90
N GLU A 42 13.82 -18.27 7.81
CA GLU A 42 12.36 -18.30 7.72
C GLU A 42 11.76 -16.90 7.77
N ALA A 43 12.21 -16.06 8.70
CA ALA A 43 11.78 -14.67 8.79
C ALA A 43 12.12 -13.88 7.51
N LEU A 44 13.34 -14.01 6.98
CA LEU A 44 13.74 -13.38 5.72
C LEU A 44 12.96 -13.93 4.51
N ALA A 45 12.68 -15.24 4.47
CA ALA A 45 11.88 -15.86 3.42
C ALA A 45 10.45 -15.30 3.40
N THR A 46 9.86 -15.08 4.58
CA THR A 46 8.53 -14.48 4.72
C THR A 46 8.49 -13.05 4.17
N ILE A 47 9.52 -12.23 4.47
CA ILE A 47 9.66 -10.89 3.90
C ILE A 47 9.76 -10.95 2.37
N LEU A 48 10.57 -11.88 1.84
CA LEU A 48 10.76 -12.03 0.41
C LEU A 48 9.47 -12.45 -0.31
N GLU A 49 8.69 -13.34 0.29
CA GLU A 49 7.38 -13.75 -0.22
C GLU A 49 6.40 -12.57 -0.24
N GLY A 50 6.26 -11.86 0.89
CA GLY A 50 5.41 -10.67 0.96
C GLY A 50 5.81 -9.58 -0.04
N ALA A 51 7.11 -9.42 -0.31
CA ALA A 51 7.60 -8.47 -1.30
C ALA A 51 7.20 -8.86 -2.73
N ARG A 52 7.23 -10.16 -3.06
CA ARG A 52 6.78 -10.67 -4.37
C ARG A 52 5.28 -10.46 -4.54
N GLU A 53 4.48 -10.81 -3.52
CA GLU A 53 3.04 -10.59 -3.54
C GLU A 53 2.68 -9.12 -3.69
N MET A 54 3.38 -8.23 -2.98
CA MET A 54 3.17 -6.79 -3.09
C MET A 54 3.54 -6.26 -4.49
N ALA A 55 4.63 -6.76 -5.10
CA ALA A 55 5.01 -6.41 -6.46
C ALA A 55 3.94 -6.83 -7.48
N ASP A 56 3.46 -8.08 -7.40
CA ASP A 56 2.40 -8.61 -8.26
C ASP A 56 1.09 -7.84 -8.06
N TRP A 57 0.75 -7.53 -6.81
CA TRP A 57 -0.42 -6.73 -6.49
C TRP A 57 -0.31 -5.32 -7.09
N LEU A 58 0.82 -4.63 -6.94
CA LEU A 58 1.05 -3.31 -7.53
C LEU A 58 0.95 -3.34 -9.05
N LEU A 59 1.50 -4.38 -9.70
CA LEU A 59 1.36 -4.59 -11.14
C LEU A 59 -0.12 -4.74 -11.54
N SER A 60 -0.90 -5.51 -10.78
CA SER A 60 -2.34 -5.64 -11.01
C SER A 60 -3.10 -4.31 -10.85
N GLN A 61 -2.62 -3.43 -9.96
CA GLN A 61 -3.22 -2.13 -9.66
C GLN A 61 -2.69 -0.99 -10.52
N ARG A 62 -1.75 -1.24 -11.43
CA ARG A 62 -1.05 -0.20 -12.21
C ARG A 62 -2.00 0.82 -12.85
N ARG A 63 -3.08 0.37 -13.50
CA ARG A 63 -4.06 1.27 -14.14
C ARG A 63 -4.79 2.16 -13.12
N THR A 64 -5.13 1.61 -11.96
CA THR A 64 -5.76 2.34 -10.86
C THR A 64 -4.81 3.39 -10.29
N LEU A 65 -3.54 3.03 -10.07
CA LEU A 65 -2.50 3.94 -9.59
C LEU A 65 -2.24 5.09 -10.59
N GLU A 66 -2.16 4.78 -11.88
CA GLU A 66 -2.04 5.79 -12.94
C GLU A 66 -3.27 6.71 -13.03
N ALA A 67 -4.46 6.22 -12.66
CA ALA A 67 -5.68 7.02 -12.62
C ALA A 67 -5.71 7.96 -11.41
N VAL A 68 -5.34 7.47 -10.21
CA VAL A 68 -5.19 8.28 -8.99
C VAL A 68 -4.20 9.42 -9.22
N ARG A 69 -3.00 9.12 -9.74
CA ARG A 69 -1.97 10.12 -10.06
C ARG A 69 -2.49 11.21 -11.00
N ARG A 70 -3.28 10.83 -12.01
CA ARG A 70 -3.89 11.79 -12.96
C ARG A 70 -5.01 12.62 -12.33
N GLY A 71 -5.75 12.04 -11.38
CA GLY A 71 -6.77 12.74 -10.59
C GLY A 71 -6.16 13.85 -9.71
N GLU A 72 -5.03 13.57 -9.06
CA GLU A 72 -4.30 14.54 -8.24
C GLU A 72 -3.66 15.67 -9.07
N GLN A 73 -3.31 15.41 -10.33
CA GLN A 73 -2.76 16.40 -11.25
C GLN A 73 -3.84 17.31 -11.88
N ARG A 74 -5.12 17.07 -11.60
CA ARG A 74 -6.19 17.93 -12.09
C ARG A 74 -6.16 19.24 -11.29
N PRO A 75 -6.08 20.41 -11.95
CA PRO A 75 -6.18 21.68 -11.24
C PRO A 75 -7.47 21.67 -10.43
N LEU A 76 -7.39 22.13 -9.18
CA LEU A 76 -8.60 22.42 -8.40
C LEU A 76 -9.46 23.38 -9.24
N PRO A 77 -10.79 23.17 -9.28
CA PRO A 77 -11.66 24.14 -9.92
C PRO A 77 -11.38 25.52 -9.31
N PRO A 78 -11.37 26.60 -10.12
CA PRO A 78 -11.23 27.93 -9.57
C PRO A 78 -12.25 28.06 -8.44
N LEU A 79 -11.80 28.57 -7.28
CA LEU A 79 -12.71 29.01 -6.25
C LEU A 79 -13.61 30.02 -6.96
N GLU A 80 -14.87 29.64 -7.19
CA GLU A 80 -15.86 30.61 -7.62
C GLU A 80 -15.81 31.69 -6.54
N ALA A 81 -15.29 32.86 -6.91
CA ALA A 81 -15.44 34.04 -6.10
C ALA A 81 -16.95 34.23 -6.08
N ASP A 82 -17.59 33.70 -5.04
CA ASP A 82 -18.97 34.02 -4.70
C ASP A 82 -19.04 35.54 -4.78
N GLY A 83 -19.66 36.00 -5.86
CA GLY A 83 -19.89 37.41 -6.11
C GLY A 83 -20.83 37.87 -5.03
N ILE A 84 -20.26 38.46 -3.98
CA ILE A 84 -20.95 39.33 -3.03
C ILE A 84 -20.70 40.76 -3.47
#